data_AF-A0A7X6VFF7-F1
#
_entry.id   AF-A0A7X6VFF7-F1
#
_cell.length_a   1.000
_cell.length_b   1.000
_cell.length_c   1.000
_cell.angle_alpha   90.00
_cell.angle_beta   90.00
_cell.angle_gamma   90.00
#
_symmetry.space_group_name_H-M   'P 1'
#
loop_
_entity.id
_entity.type
_entity.pdbx_description
1 polymer ?
#
loop_
_entity_poly.entity_id
_entity_poly.type
_entity_poly.pdbx_seq_one_letter_code
_entity_poly.pdbx_strand_id
1 'polypeptide(L)'
;MINELEEKSRKRKIKRRRRKLFSLLGFVLLLIYIPAIWKWVFSVNYEINVIRTATIEMKAPIEGLFIRKELLLKSPGTGILFPTIQNGKRVSKGYEVASYVQSSMR
;
A
#
# COMPACT_ATOMS: atom_id res chain seq x y z
N MET A 1 -34.55 25.38 -76.16
CA MET A 1 -33.13 24.97 -76.05
C MET A 1 -32.52 25.79 -74.92
N ILE A 2 -32.33 25.21 -73.73
CA ILE A 2 -31.69 25.91 -72.62
C ILE A 2 -30.19 25.98 -72.93
N ASN A 3 -29.64 27.17 -72.86
CA ASN A 3 -28.32 27.53 -73.36
C ASN A 3 -27.25 26.78 -72.54
N GLU A 4 -26.37 25.97 -73.17
CA GLU A 4 -25.35 25.16 -72.48
C GLU A 4 -24.45 25.97 -71.52
N LEU A 5 -24.32 27.27 -71.79
CA LEU A 5 -23.62 28.24 -70.96
C LEU A 5 -24.28 28.42 -69.58
N GLU A 6 -25.62 28.39 -69.50
CA GLU A 6 -26.34 28.50 -68.23
C GLU A 6 -26.12 27.27 -67.35
N GLU A 7 -26.13 26.07 -67.93
CA GLU A 7 -25.84 24.83 -67.19
C GLU A 7 -24.44 24.83 -66.59
N LYS A 8 -23.41 25.21 -67.38
CA LYS A 8 -22.03 25.29 -66.89
C LYS A 8 -21.90 26.32 -65.76
N SER A 9 -22.59 27.46 -65.86
CA SER A 9 -22.58 28.49 -64.81
C SER A 9 -23.27 28.03 -63.52
N ARG A 10 -24.38 27.28 -63.62
CA ARG A 10 -25.15 26.75 -62.49
C ARG A 10 -24.37 25.67 -61.75
N LYS A 11 -23.72 24.76 -62.48
CA LYS A 11 -22.82 23.72 -61.92
C LYS A 11 -21.64 24.36 -61.16
N ARG A 12 -21.04 25.44 -61.68
CA ARG A 12 -19.97 26.20 -61.00
C ARG A 12 -20.46 26.89 -59.71
N LYS A 13 -21.66 27.49 -59.70
CA LYS A 13 -22.27 28.11 -58.51
C LYS A 13 -22.53 27.09 -57.40
N ILE A 14 -23.04 25.91 -57.74
CA ILE A 14 -23.28 24.82 -56.78
C ILE A 14 -21.96 24.32 -56.17
N LYS A 15 -20.91 24.13 -56.98
CA LYS A 15 -19.59 23.71 -56.51
C LYS A 15 -18.95 24.74 -55.56
N ARG A 16 -19.19 26.04 -55.79
CA ARG A 16 -18.76 27.12 -54.88
C ARG A 16 -19.54 27.14 -53.56
N ARG A 17 -20.87 26.95 -53.58
CA ARG A 17 -21.68 26.87 -52.36
C ARG A 17 -21.30 25.66 -51.50
N ARG A 18 -21.12 24.48 -52.11
CA ARG A 18 -20.65 23.29 -51.39
C ARG A 18 -19.29 23.53 -50.72
N ARG A 19 -18.32 24.15 -51.41
CA ARG A 19 -17.04 24.53 -50.81
C ARG A 19 -17.18 25.48 -49.62
N LYS A 20 -18.05 26.49 -49.70
CA LYS A 20 -18.33 27.39 -48.57
C LYS A 20 -18.94 26.63 -47.38
N LEU A 21 -19.87 25.71 -47.62
CA LEU A 21 -20.47 24.89 -46.57
C LEU A 21 -19.44 23.96 -45.90
N PHE A 22 -18.60 23.28 -46.69
CA PHE A 22 -17.52 22.45 -46.14
C PHE A 22 -16.50 23.27 -45.35
N SER A 23 -16.15 24.46 -45.83
CA SER A 23 -15.27 25.38 -45.11
C SER A 23 -15.86 25.84 -43.78
N LEU A 24 -17.17 26.12 -43.75
CA LEU A 24 -17.86 26.53 -42.53
C LEU A 24 -17.96 25.38 -41.52
N LEU A 25 -18.26 24.18 -42.00
CA LEU A 25 -18.31 22.97 -41.17
C LEU A 25 -16.92 22.68 -40.54
N GLY A 26 -15.85 22.78 -41.33
CA GLY A 26 -14.48 22.62 -40.83
C GLY A 26 -14.11 23.65 -39.77
N PHE A 27 -14.55 24.90 -39.95
CA PHE A 27 -14.31 25.99 -38.99
C PHE A 27 -15.00 25.74 -37.64
N VAL A 28 -16.25 25.28 -37.66
CA VAL A 28 -16.99 24.92 -36.44
C VAL A 28 -16.31 23.76 -35.71
N LEU A 29 -15.86 22.75 -36.45
CA LEU A 29 -15.12 21.62 -35.88
C LEU A 29 -13.83 22.10 -35.22
N LEU A 30 -13.08 22.99 -35.87
CA LEU A 30 -11.85 23.57 -35.34
C LEU A 30 -12.09 24.32 -34.03
N LEU A 31 -13.16 25.12 -33.95
CA LEU A 31 -13.54 25.85 -32.74
C LEU A 31 -13.85 24.94 -31.54
N ILE A 32 -14.41 23.76 -31.78
CA ILE A 32 -14.68 22.77 -30.73
C ILE A 32 -13.39 22.03 -30.35
N TYR A 33 -12.55 21.74 -31.34
CA TYR A 33 -11.37 20.88 -31.14
C TYR A 33 -10.21 21.61 -30.47
N ILE A 34 -10.01 22.91 -30.75
CA ILE A 34 -8.97 23.72 -30.13
C ILE A 34 -9.04 23.70 -28.59
N PRO A 35 -10.17 24.02 -27.93
CA PRO A 35 -10.25 24.01 -26.47
C PRO A 35 -10.14 22.60 -25.88
N ALA A 36 -10.59 21.57 -26.61
CA ALA A 36 -10.42 20.18 -26.19
C ALA A 36 -8.94 19.76 -26.20
N ILE A 37 -8.20 20.10 -27.25
CA ILE A 37 -6.74 19.89 -27.30
C ILE A 37 -6.05 20.73 -26.22
N TRP A 38 -6.47 21.98 -26.03
CA TRP A 38 -5.89 22.86 -25.00
C TRP A 38 -6.05 22.25 -23.61
N LYS A 39 -7.27 21.79 -23.27
CA LYS A 39 -7.49 21.06 -22.02
C LYS A 39 -6.60 19.81 -21.96
N TRP A 40 -6.48 19.05 -23.03
CA TRP A 40 -5.67 17.82 -23.00
C TRP A 40 -4.18 18.08 -22.78
N VAL A 41 -3.59 19.07 -23.47
CA VAL A 41 -2.17 19.43 -23.35
C VAL A 41 -1.86 20.10 -22.02
N PHE A 42 -2.76 20.95 -21.52
CA PHE A 42 -2.55 21.74 -20.30
C PHE A 42 -3.24 21.16 -19.06
N SER A 43 -3.92 20.00 -19.15
CA SER A 43 -4.41 19.25 -17.99
C SER A 43 -3.25 18.51 -17.33
N VAL A 44 -2.26 19.27 -16.89
CA VAL A 44 -1.31 18.81 -15.90
C VAL A 44 -2.14 18.62 -14.62
N ASN A 45 -2.21 17.37 -14.14
CA ASN A 45 -2.80 17.08 -12.84
C ASN A 45 -1.93 17.77 -11.79
N TYR A 46 -2.32 18.98 -11.41
CA TYR A 46 -1.72 19.65 -10.28
C TYR A 46 -2.18 18.87 -9.04
N GLU A 47 -1.33 17.98 -8.54
CA GLU A 47 -1.51 17.43 -7.21
C GLU A 47 -1.18 18.52 -6.20
N ILE A 48 -2.15 19.40 -5.94
CA ILE A 48 -2.06 20.35 -4.83
C ILE A 48 -2.18 19.52 -3.55
N ASN A 49 -1.04 19.10 -3.04
CA ASN A 49 -0.94 18.44 -1.75
C ASN A 49 -0.63 19.49 -0.69
N VAL A 50 -1.46 19.54 0.35
CA VAL A 50 -1.30 20.49 1.45
C VAL A 50 -0.36 19.87 2.47
N ILE A 51 0.73 20.56 2.80
CA ILE A 51 1.64 20.13 3.87
C ILE A 51 0.87 20.21 5.19
N ARG A 52 0.52 19.05 5.75
CA ARG A 52 -0.12 18.95 7.06
C ARG A 52 0.95 18.67 8.10
N THR A 53 1.04 19.53 9.10
CA THR A 53 1.86 19.26 10.29
C THR A 53 1.12 18.27 11.16
N ALA A 54 1.59 17.03 11.20
CA ALA A 54 1.07 15.98 12.08
C ALA A 54 2.25 15.35 12.84
N THR A 55 1.96 14.81 14.02
CA THR A 55 2.94 14.09 14.82
C THR A 55 3.31 12.79 14.12
N ILE A 56 4.59 12.62 13.77
CA ILE A 56 5.06 11.40 13.11
C ILE A 56 5.31 10.35 14.20
N GLU A 57 4.48 9.31 14.23
CA GLU A 57 4.70 8.16 15.11
C GLU A 57 5.80 7.26 14.53
N MET A 58 6.99 7.32 15.13
CA MET A 58 8.09 6.42 14.79
C MET A 58 8.05 5.18 15.67
N LYS A 59 7.85 4.02 15.05
CA LYS A 59 8.00 2.72 15.71
C LYS A 59 9.41 2.21 15.45
N ALA A 60 10.23 2.12 16.50
CA ALA A 60 11.54 1.48 16.45
C ALA A 60 11.41 0.02 16.92
N PRO A 61 11.88 -0.98 16.15
CA PRO A 61 11.93 -2.36 16.63
C PRO A 61 12.99 -2.45 17.74
N ILE A 62 12.61 -3.01 18.89
CA ILE A 62 13.53 -3.28 20.00
C ILE A 62 13.64 -4.79 20.14
N GLU A 63 14.86 -5.29 20.07
CA GLU A 63 15.19 -6.67 20.41
C GLU A 63 15.64 -6.72 21.87
N GLY A 64 15.12 -7.68 22.63
CA GLY A 64 15.43 -7.86 24.04
C GLY A 64 15.42 -9.33 24.43
N LEU A 65 16.28 -9.69 25.38
CA LEU A 65 16.36 -11.03 25.94
C LEU A 65 15.73 -11.05 27.34
N PHE A 66 14.82 -12.00 27.57
CA PHE A 66 14.27 -12.23 28.91
C PHE A 66 15.20 -13.13 29.73
N ILE A 67 15.89 -12.54 30.71
CA ILE A 67 16.69 -13.28 31.69
C ILE A 67 15.85 -13.51 32.93
N ARG A 68 15.58 -14.77 33.27
CA ARG A 68 14.86 -15.14 34.50
C ARG A 68 15.83 -15.18 35.67
N LYS A 69 15.43 -14.63 36.82
CA LYS A 69 16.18 -14.73 38.07
C LYS A 69 15.92 -16.09 38.70
N GLU A 70 16.75 -17.07 38.36
CA GLU A 70 16.65 -18.44 38.87
C GLU A 70 17.58 -18.64 40.08
N LEU A 71 17.16 -19.49 41.01
CA LEU A 71 17.95 -19.88 42.18
C LEU A 71 18.11 -21.39 42.19
N LEU A 72 19.35 -21.85 42.26
CA LEU A 72 19.65 -23.28 42.27
C LEU A 72 19.35 -23.85 43.65
N LEU A 73 18.46 -24.84 43.70
CA LEU A 73 18.17 -25.60 44.91
C LEU A 73 19.32 -26.57 45.17
N LYS A 74 20.01 -26.39 46.29
CA LYS A 74 21.11 -27.27 46.72
C LYS A 74 20.58 -28.41 47.58
N SER A 75 21.21 -29.58 47.50
CA SER A 75 20.91 -30.68 48.41
C SER A 75 21.37 -30.34 49.84
N PRO A 76 20.69 -30.87 50.88
CA PRO A 76 21.09 -30.64 52.26
C PRO A 76 22.38 -31.38 52.66
N GLY A 77 22.84 -32.35 51.87
CA GLY A 77 24.06 -33.12 52.14
C GLY A 77 24.42 -34.09 51.03
N THR A 78 25.32 -35.03 51.32
CA THR A 78 25.78 -36.10 50.42
C THR A 78 24.90 -37.35 50.52
N GLY A 79 24.47 -37.88 49.38
CA GLY A 79 23.53 -39.00 49.34
C GLY A 79 22.91 -39.17 47.96
N ILE A 80 21.84 -39.94 47.87
CA ILE A 80 21.14 -40.23 46.62
C ILE A 80 19.92 -39.32 46.51
N LEU A 81 19.70 -38.75 45.33
CA LEU A 81 18.58 -37.87 45.03
C LEU A 81 17.66 -38.54 44.00
N PHE A 82 16.36 -38.57 44.31
CA PHE A 82 15.32 -39.08 43.44
C PHE A 82 14.43 -37.91 42.98
N PRO A 83 14.51 -37.48 41.72
CA PRO A 83 13.72 -36.36 41.23
C PRO A 83 12.26 -36.77 41.03
N THR A 84 11.34 -36.00 41.63
CA THR A 84 9.88 -36.23 41.53
C THR A 84 9.27 -35.41 40.39
N ILE A 85 9.98 -34.35 39.95
CA ILE A 85 9.55 -33.48 38.85
C ILE A 85 10.44 -33.61 37.62
N GLN A 86 9.83 -33.45 36.44
CA GLN A 86 10.55 -33.38 35.18
C GLN A 86 11.04 -31.95 34.92
N ASN A 87 12.17 -31.82 34.22
CA ASN A 87 12.73 -30.53 33.83
C ASN A 87 11.72 -29.74 32.96
N GLY A 88 11.60 -28.44 33.22
CA GLY A 88 10.63 -27.56 32.53
C GLY A 88 9.23 -27.53 33.13
N LYS A 89 8.91 -28.38 34.11
CA LYS A 89 7.60 -28.36 34.79
C LYS A 89 7.51 -27.19 35.79
N ARG A 90 6.44 -26.40 35.69
CA ARG A 90 6.14 -25.34 36.67
C ARG A 90 5.65 -25.95 37.98
N VAL A 91 6.20 -25.50 39.11
CA VAL A 91 5.83 -25.94 40.45
C VAL A 91 5.41 -24.76 41.34
N SER A 92 4.52 -25.01 42.30
CA SER A 92 4.14 -24.04 43.32
C SER A 92 5.15 -24.00 44.47
N LYS A 93 5.12 -22.93 45.28
CA LYS A 93 5.96 -22.83 46.47
C LYS A 93 5.60 -23.96 47.45
N GLY A 94 6.61 -24.66 47.96
CA GLY A 94 6.43 -25.76 48.92
C GLY A 94 6.07 -27.11 48.30
N TYR A 95 6.04 -27.22 46.97
CA TYR A 95 5.86 -28.50 46.29
C TYR A 95 7.11 -29.38 46.41
N GLU A 96 6.91 -30.70 46.50
CA GLU A 96 8.02 -31.66 46.53
C GLU A 96 8.68 -31.76 45.16
N VAL A 97 9.95 -31.38 45.08
CA VAL A 97 10.72 -31.39 43.82
C VAL A 97 11.62 -32.63 43.70
N ALA A 98 12.13 -33.13 44.82
CA ALA A 98 12.96 -34.31 44.87
C ALA A 98 12.95 -34.89 46.29
N SER A 99 13.06 -36.22 46.37
CA SER A 99 13.29 -36.93 47.63
C SER A 99 14.78 -37.22 47.77
N TYR A 100 15.33 -37.07 48.98
CA TYR A 100 16.74 -37.24 49.27
C TYR A 100 16.95 -38.33 50.33
N VAL A 101 17.88 -39.24 50.08
CA VAL A 101 18.28 -40.30 51.02
C VAL A 101 19.73 -40.06 51.43
N GLN A 102 19.93 -39.82 52.73
CA GLN A 102 21.25 -39.54 53.29
C GLN A 102 22.12 -40.80 53.31
N SER A 103 23.39 -40.68 52.92
CA SER A 103 24.31 -41.82 52.88
C SER A 103 24.61 -42.44 54.25
N SER A 104 24.40 -41.71 55.35
CA SER A 104 24.65 -42.18 56.71
C SER A 104 23.52 -43.05 57.29
N MET A 105 22.40 -43.18 56.58
CA MET A 105 21.26 -44.02 56.99
C MET A 105 21.32 -45.45 56.41
N ARG A 106 22.48 -45.84 55.86
CA ARG A 106 22.75 -47.19 55.34
C ARG A 106 23.71 -47.95 56.25
#